data_AF-A0A948UGI4-F1
#
_entry.id   AF-A0A948UGI4-F1
#
_cell.length_a   1.000
_cell.length_b   1.000
_cell.length_c   1.000
_cell.angle_alpha   90.00
_cell.angle_beta   90.00
_cell.angle_gamma   90.00
#
_symmetry.space_group_name_H-M   'P 1'
#
loop_
_entity.id
_entity.type
_entity.pdbx_description
1 polymer ?
#
loop_
_entity_poly.entity_id
_entity_poly.type
_entity_poly.pdbx_seq_one_letter_code
_entity_poly.pdbx_strand_id
1 'polypeptide(L)'
;MPRFYTGIGARRTPHEVLALMTRAAFALLKRSYVLRSGHAIGADSAFERGAGEGKQIFLPAPGWRDSASPFHPRAMPPKLWQRARAIAAAAHPAFAGLDPFVQALHTRNVFQVLGPELDAPADFVLCWTADGEASGGTGQAIRIAAAHGVPVYNFQRPRERAHVERHLSL
;
A
#
# COMPACT_ATOMS: atom_id res chain seq x y z
N MET A 1 -6.92 -2.71 -19.80
CA MET A 1 -5.79 -2.95 -18.87
C MET A 1 -6.34 -3.07 -17.46
N PRO A 2 -5.78 -3.92 -16.59
CA PRO A 2 -6.21 -4.02 -15.20
C PRO A 2 -6.03 -2.68 -14.48
N ARG A 3 -6.97 -2.33 -13.59
CA ARG A 3 -6.93 -1.13 -12.76
C ARG A 3 -6.37 -1.49 -11.38
N PHE A 4 -5.52 -0.63 -10.82
CA PHE A 4 -4.83 -0.93 -9.57
C PHE A 4 -5.13 0.14 -8.54
N TYR A 5 -5.26 -0.27 -7.28
CA TYR A 5 -5.28 0.66 -6.16
C TYR A 5 -4.35 0.17 -5.06
N THR A 6 -3.79 1.10 -4.30
CA THR A 6 -3.00 0.76 -3.12
C THR A 6 -3.90 0.76 -1.88
N GLY A 7 -3.85 -0.30 -1.08
CA GLY A 7 -4.57 -0.39 0.20
C GLY A 7 -3.59 -0.68 1.32
N ILE A 8 -3.34 0.31 2.18
CA ILE A 8 -2.32 0.24 3.24
C ILE A 8 -2.75 1.00 4.48
N GLY A 9 -2.04 0.89 5.59
CA GLY A 9 -2.30 1.78 6.72
C GLY A 9 -1.56 1.41 7.99
N ALA A 10 -1.75 2.22 9.03
CA ALA A 10 -1.08 1.97 10.30
C ALA A 10 -1.58 0.67 10.94
N ARG A 11 -0.70 -0.03 11.65
CA ARG A 11 -1.03 -1.30 12.34
C ARG A 11 -2.13 -1.14 13.41
N ARG A 12 -2.27 0.06 13.97
CA ARG A 12 -3.26 0.42 15.01
C ARG A 12 -4.53 1.04 14.42
N THR A 13 -4.86 0.73 13.17
CA THR A 13 -6.09 1.25 12.54
C THR A 13 -7.31 0.79 13.35
N PRO A 14 -8.25 1.69 13.69
CA PRO A 14 -9.45 1.36 14.46
C PRO A 14 -10.32 0.30 13.79
N HIS A 15 -11.04 -0.49 14.59
CA HIS A 15 -11.78 -1.66 14.11
C HIS A 15 -12.86 -1.29 13.07
N GLU A 16 -13.56 -0.18 13.28
CA GLU A 16 -14.55 0.36 12.36
C GLU A 16 -13.94 0.79 11.02
N VAL A 17 -12.70 1.30 11.04
CA VAL A 17 -11.97 1.65 9.81
C VAL A 17 -11.46 0.39 9.11
N LEU A 18 -11.02 -0.64 9.84
CA LEU A 18 -10.67 -1.93 9.25
C LEU A 18 -11.87 -2.59 8.55
N ALA A 19 -13.06 -2.50 9.14
CA ALA A 19 -14.30 -2.98 8.53
C ALA A 19 -14.62 -2.21 7.24
N LEU A 20 -14.45 -0.89 7.24
CA LEU A 20 -14.57 -0.05 6.04
C LEU A 20 -13.55 -0.43 4.97
N MET A 21 -12.28 -0.62 5.31
CA MET A 21 -11.23 -1.06 4.38
C MET A 21 -11.57 -2.39 3.71
N THR A 22 -12.09 -3.34 4.49
CA THR A 22 -12.52 -4.66 3.98
C THR A 22 -13.67 -4.51 2.98
N ARG A 23 -14.70 -3.71 3.32
CA ARG A 23 -15.83 -3.42 2.42
C ARG A 23 -15.39 -2.70 1.15
N ALA A 24 -14.48 -1.74 1.27
CA ALA A 24 -13.93 -1.01 0.14
C ALA A 24 -13.17 -1.92 -0.82
N ALA A 25 -12.30 -2.79 -0.29
CA ALA A 25 -11.59 -3.76 -1.10
C ALA A 25 -12.53 -4.72 -1.85
N PHE A 26 -13.58 -5.19 -1.18
CA PHE A 26 -14.57 -6.06 -1.81
C PHE A 26 -15.35 -5.35 -2.92
N ALA A 27 -15.77 -4.11 -2.70
CA ALA A 27 -16.45 -3.30 -3.70
C ALA A 27 -15.55 -3.02 -4.92
N LEU A 28 -14.26 -2.80 -4.70
CA LEU A 28 -13.26 -2.60 -5.75
C LEU A 28 -12.97 -3.88 -6.53
N LEU A 29 -12.88 -5.03 -5.86
CA LEU A 29 -12.76 -6.34 -6.50
C LEU A 29 -13.91 -6.60 -7.49
N LYS A 30 -15.16 -6.32 -7.08
CA LYS A 30 -16.34 -6.41 -7.97
C LYS A 30 -16.27 -5.51 -9.19
N ARG A 31 -15.47 -4.44 -9.13
CA ARG A 31 -15.20 -3.50 -10.23
C ARG A 31 -13.90 -3.85 -10.99
N SER A 32 -13.36 -5.05 -10.79
CA SER A 32 -12.15 -5.54 -11.43
C SER A 32 -10.89 -4.71 -11.13
N TYR A 33 -10.87 -4.06 -9.95
CA TYR A 33 -9.63 -3.50 -9.42
C TYR A 33 -8.79 -4.58 -8.75
N VAL A 34 -7.47 -4.46 -8.89
CA VAL A 34 -6.48 -5.30 -8.22
C VAL A 34 -5.84 -4.50 -7.07
N LEU A 35 -5.89 -5.05 -5.87
CA LEU A 35 -5.24 -4.48 -4.69
C LEU A 35 -3.72 -4.60 -4.80
N ARG A 36 -3.01 -3.55 -4.40
CA ARG A 36 -1.59 -3.60 -4.03
C ARG A 36 -1.41 -3.30 -2.56
N SER A 37 -0.77 -4.19 -1.82
CA SER A 37 -0.57 -4.05 -0.36
C SER A 37 0.75 -4.68 0.10
N GLY A 38 1.00 -4.68 1.42
CA GLY A 38 2.29 -5.01 2.00
C GLY A 38 2.32 -6.18 2.98
N HIS A 39 1.19 -6.82 3.29
CA HIS A 39 1.11 -7.88 4.29
C HIS A 39 1.45 -7.46 5.73
N ALA A 40 1.31 -6.17 6.05
CA ALA A 40 1.36 -5.75 7.45
C ALA A 40 0.09 -6.20 8.21
N ILE A 41 0.20 -6.29 9.54
CA ILE A 41 -0.99 -6.47 10.39
C ILE A 41 -1.86 -5.20 10.37
N GLY A 42 -3.15 -5.36 10.60
CA GLY A 42 -4.10 -4.24 10.64
C GLY A 42 -4.64 -3.91 9.24
N ALA A 43 -4.35 -2.71 8.75
CA ALA A 43 -4.94 -2.16 7.53
C ALA A 43 -4.68 -3.03 6.29
N ASP A 44 -3.42 -3.40 6.03
CA ASP A 44 -3.06 -4.26 4.90
C ASP A 44 -3.85 -5.58 4.95
N SER A 45 -3.89 -6.24 6.11
CA SER A 45 -4.68 -7.47 6.30
C SER A 45 -6.17 -7.27 6.03
N ALA A 46 -6.74 -6.11 6.36
CA ALA A 46 -8.15 -5.81 6.09
C ALA A 46 -8.45 -5.63 4.61
N PHE A 47 -7.60 -4.89 3.90
CA PHE A 47 -7.70 -4.78 2.44
C PHE A 47 -7.52 -6.15 1.77
N GLU A 48 -6.53 -6.93 2.20
CA GLU A 48 -6.23 -8.26 1.64
C GLU A 48 -7.38 -9.26 1.79
N ARG A 49 -8.13 -9.19 2.90
CA ARG A 49 -9.34 -10.01 3.10
C ARG A 49 -10.43 -9.63 2.10
N GLY A 50 -10.71 -8.34 1.95
CA GLY A 50 -11.78 -7.89 1.05
C GLY A 50 -11.43 -8.07 -0.44
N ALA A 51 -10.16 -7.99 -0.81
CA ALA A 51 -9.70 -8.13 -2.19
C ALA A 51 -9.66 -9.59 -2.69
N GLY A 52 -9.82 -10.59 -1.81
CA GLY A 52 -9.79 -12.00 -2.20
C GLY A 52 -8.49 -12.37 -2.93
N GLU A 53 -8.61 -12.94 -4.12
CA GLU A 53 -7.48 -13.30 -4.99
C GLU A 53 -6.99 -12.15 -5.88
N GLY A 54 -7.78 -11.07 -6.02
CA GLY A 54 -7.45 -9.91 -6.85
C GLY A 54 -6.43 -8.99 -6.19
N LYS A 55 -5.22 -9.48 -5.90
CA LYS A 55 -4.20 -8.75 -5.14
C LYS A 55 -2.76 -9.06 -5.54
N GLN A 56 -1.89 -8.06 -5.36
CA GLN A 56 -0.43 -8.15 -5.45
C GLN A 56 0.17 -7.69 -4.11
N ILE A 57 0.84 -8.60 -3.41
CA ILE A 57 1.28 -8.38 -2.02
C ILE A 57 2.81 -8.30 -1.95
N PHE A 58 3.34 -7.09 -1.76
CA PHE A 58 4.78 -6.83 -1.82
C PHE A 58 5.43 -7.02 -0.45
N LEU A 59 6.45 -7.86 -0.35
CA LEU A 59 7.08 -8.26 0.92
C LEU A 59 8.50 -7.66 1.09
N PRO A 60 8.97 -7.46 2.34
CA PRO A 60 10.39 -7.12 2.63
C PRO A 60 11.37 -8.18 2.17
N ALA A 61 10.91 -9.42 2.26
CA ALA A 61 11.71 -10.61 2.35
C ALA A 61 10.81 -11.81 2.03
N PRO A 62 11.37 -12.93 1.55
CA PRO A 62 10.61 -14.15 1.32
C PRO A 62 9.95 -14.63 2.61
N GLY A 63 8.71 -15.11 2.51
CA GLY A 63 8.00 -15.71 3.65
C GLY A 63 7.69 -14.73 4.79
N TRP A 64 7.72 -13.41 4.55
CA TRP A 64 7.47 -12.46 5.63
C TRP A 64 6.06 -12.63 6.20
N ARG A 65 5.99 -12.96 7.50
CA ARG A 65 4.74 -13.29 8.21
C ARG A 65 3.96 -14.42 7.52
N ASP A 66 4.67 -15.47 7.11
CA ASP A 66 4.10 -16.68 6.52
C ASP A 66 3.39 -16.45 5.17
N SER A 67 3.63 -15.30 4.53
CA SER A 67 3.10 -15.00 3.21
C SER A 67 3.82 -15.78 2.12
N ALA A 68 3.06 -16.48 1.29
CA ALA A 68 3.55 -17.16 0.08
C ALA A 68 3.62 -16.23 -1.15
N SER A 69 3.45 -14.91 -0.98
CA SER A 69 3.47 -13.99 -2.12
C SER A 69 4.81 -14.03 -2.87
N PRO A 70 4.79 -14.09 -4.22
CA PRO A 70 6.01 -14.10 -5.02
C PRO A 70 6.67 -12.72 -5.14
N PHE A 71 5.99 -11.64 -4.71
CA PHE A 71 6.52 -10.28 -4.86
C PHE A 71 7.45 -9.91 -3.71
N HIS A 72 8.69 -10.39 -3.77
CA HIS A 72 9.71 -10.15 -2.74
C HIS A 72 11.12 -9.99 -3.36
N PRO A 73 12.09 -9.37 -2.66
CA PRO A 73 13.39 -9.04 -3.25
C PRO A 73 14.15 -10.21 -3.89
N ARG A 74 14.03 -11.45 -3.37
CA ARG A 74 14.69 -12.63 -3.98
C ARG A 74 14.06 -13.13 -5.29
N ALA A 75 12.84 -12.70 -5.60
CA ALA A 75 12.10 -13.10 -6.80
C ALA A 75 12.02 -11.95 -7.83
N MET A 76 12.66 -10.81 -7.53
CA MET A 76 12.72 -9.65 -8.40
C MET A 76 14.13 -9.47 -8.95
N PRO A 77 14.29 -8.91 -10.16
CA PRO A 77 15.60 -8.52 -10.66
C PRO A 77 16.33 -7.58 -9.68
N PRO A 78 17.60 -7.83 -9.34
CA PRO A 78 18.33 -6.99 -8.37
C PRO A 78 18.36 -5.50 -8.74
N LYS A 79 18.49 -5.19 -10.03
CA LYS A 79 18.45 -3.80 -10.54
C LYS A 79 17.10 -3.13 -10.29
N LEU A 80 16.00 -3.87 -10.40
CA LEU A 80 14.65 -3.36 -10.15
C LEU A 80 14.46 -3.03 -8.67
N TRP A 81 14.91 -3.91 -7.77
CA TRP A 81 14.91 -3.65 -6.33
C TRP A 81 15.78 -2.44 -5.95
N GLN A 82 16.95 -2.27 -6.59
CA GLN A 82 17.80 -1.11 -6.39
C GLN A 82 17.14 0.20 -6.83
N ARG A 83 16.43 0.20 -7.97
CA ARG A 83 15.64 1.36 -8.43
C ARG A 83 14.53 1.71 -7.43
N ALA A 84 13.78 0.71 -6.96
CA ALA A 84 12.78 0.91 -5.93
C ALA A 84 13.41 1.45 -4.62
N ARG A 85 14.56 0.93 -4.20
CA ARG A 85 15.28 1.43 -3.02
C ARG A 85 15.68 2.89 -3.18
N ALA A 86 16.11 3.33 -4.37
CA ALA A 86 16.44 4.72 -4.64
C ALA A 86 15.21 5.65 -4.51
N ILE A 87 14.06 5.23 -5.06
CA ILE A 87 12.79 5.96 -4.92
C ILE A 87 12.37 6.05 -3.44
N ALA A 88 12.48 4.94 -2.71
CA ALA A 88 12.18 4.92 -1.28
C ALA A 88 13.11 5.86 -0.49
N ALA A 89 14.40 5.89 -0.83
CA ALA A 89 15.36 6.78 -0.18
C ALA A 89 15.05 8.25 -0.42
N ALA A 90 14.69 8.62 -1.65
CA ALA A 90 14.30 10.00 -1.99
C ALA A 90 13.02 10.45 -1.25
N ALA A 91 12.10 9.53 -0.98
CA ALA A 91 10.83 9.82 -0.31
C ALA A 91 10.89 9.68 1.23
N HIS A 92 12.05 9.39 1.84
CA HIS A 92 12.19 9.17 3.28
C HIS A 92 13.23 10.14 3.88
N PRO A 93 12.93 10.85 4.99
CA PRO A 93 13.80 11.90 5.52
C PRO A 93 15.19 11.43 5.98
N ALA A 94 15.30 10.20 6.48
CA ALA A 94 16.54 9.65 7.03
C ALA A 94 16.79 8.19 6.60
N PHE A 95 16.58 7.87 5.31
CA PHE A 95 16.60 6.47 4.84
C PHE A 95 17.91 5.71 5.11
N ALA A 96 19.04 6.38 4.90
CA ALA A 96 20.36 5.75 5.00
C ALA A 96 20.69 5.28 6.43
N GLY A 97 20.13 5.92 7.46
CA GLY A 97 20.33 5.56 8.86
C GLY A 97 19.42 4.44 9.37
N LEU A 98 18.51 3.92 8.54
CA LEU A 98 17.60 2.84 8.92
C LEU A 98 18.28 1.48 8.82
N ASP A 99 17.88 0.55 9.70
CA ASP A 99 18.28 -0.86 9.60
C ASP A 99 17.92 -1.45 8.22
N PRO A 100 18.71 -2.40 7.69
CA PRO A 100 18.47 -2.98 6.36
C PRO A 100 17.07 -3.54 6.18
N PHE A 101 16.51 -4.17 7.22
CA PHE A 101 15.14 -4.67 7.17
C PHE A 101 14.10 -3.55 7.12
N VAL A 102 14.34 -2.44 7.83
CA VAL A 102 13.46 -1.26 7.80
C VAL A 102 13.58 -0.52 6.46
N GLN A 103 14.78 -0.47 5.86
CA GLN A 103 14.93 -0.03 4.48
C GLN A 103 14.11 -0.92 3.54
N ALA A 104 14.13 -2.24 3.71
CA ALA A 104 13.24 -3.13 2.97
C ALA A 104 11.76 -2.88 3.28
N LEU A 105 11.39 -2.46 4.51
CA LEU A 105 10.08 -1.91 4.91
C LEU A 105 9.62 -0.73 4.07
N HIS A 106 10.51 0.17 3.73
CA HIS A 106 10.16 1.32 2.90
C HIS A 106 10.30 1.04 1.40
N THR A 107 11.25 0.20 0.99
CA THR A 107 11.45 -0.16 -0.43
C THR A 107 10.23 -0.85 -1.01
N ARG A 108 9.59 -1.80 -0.30
CA ARG A 108 8.40 -2.46 -0.87
C ARG A 108 7.23 -1.50 -1.10
N ASN A 109 7.15 -0.38 -0.35
CA ASN A 109 6.07 0.59 -0.48
C ASN A 109 6.08 1.27 -1.85
N VAL A 110 7.24 1.32 -2.50
CA VAL A 110 7.36 1.83 -3.87
C VAL A 110 6.57 0.95 -4.83
N PHE A 111 6.70 -0.39 -4.73
CA PHE A 111 5.97 -1.31 -5.59
C PHE A 111 4.46 -1.31 -5.30
N GLN A 112 4.05 -1.04 -4.06
CA GLN A 112 2.63 -0.89 -3.73
C GLN A 112 1.98 0.24 -4.53
N VAL A 113 2.71 1.34 -4.75
CA VAL A 113 2.23 2.51 -5.49
C VAL A 113 2.48 2.37 -6.99
N LEU A 114 3.68 1.94 -7.41
CA LEU A 114 4.13 1.99 -8.81
C LEU A 114 4.02 0.67 -9.56
N GLY A 115 3.65 -0.41 -8.87
CA GLY A 115 3.55 -1.75 -9.44
C GLY A 115 4.89 -2.48 -9.54
N PRO A 116 4.87 -3.73 -10.05
CA PRO A 116 6.03 -4.61 -10.06
C PRO A 116 7.18 -4.04 -10.91
N GLU A 117 6.90 -3.41 -12.05
CA GLU A 117 7.91 -2.85 -12.97
C GLU A 117 8.21 -1.36 -12.73
N LEU A 118 7.57 -0.75 -11.72
CA LEU A 118 7.69 0.66 -11.35
C LEU A 118 7.19 1.67 -12.40
N ASP A 119 6.35 1.23 -13.34
CA ASP A 119 5.87 2.01 -14.49
C ASP A 119 4.34 2.07 -14.62
N ALA A 120 3.61 1.41 -13.72
CA ALA A 120 2.15 1.34 -13.73
C ALA A 120 1.61 1.82 -12.38
N PRO A 121 1.59 3.14 -12.10
CA PRO A 121 1.06 3.69 -10.87
C PRO A 121 -0.36 3.21 -10.57
N ALA A 122 -0.68 3.07 -9.28
CA ALA A 122 -2.05 2.87 -8.83
C ALA A 122 -2.91 4.09 -9.18
N ASP A 123 -4.19 3.87 -9.45
CA ASP A 123 -5.15 4.94 -9.76
C ASP A 123 -5.39 5.82 -8.51
N PHE A 124 -5.27 5.24 -7.32
CA PHE A 124 -5.37 5.91 -6.03
C PHE A 124 -4.81 5.06 -4.89
N VAL A 125 -4.55 5.70 -3.75
CA VAL A 125 -4.23 5.07 -2.47
C VAL A 125 -5.41 5.22 -1.51
N LEU A 126 -5.83 4.13 -0.88
CA LEU A 126 -6.70 4.12 0.29
C LEU A 126 -5.85 3.82 1.53
N CYS A 127 -5.93 4.67 2.55
CA CYS A 127 -5.15 4.44 3.76
C CYS A 127 -5.79 4.93 5.05
N TRP A 128 -5.13 4.65 6.17
CA TRP A 128 -5.38 5.31 7.44
C TRP A 128 -4.05 5.60 8.17
N THR A 129 -3.92 6.83 8.65
CA THR A 129 -2.89 7.27 9.61
C THR A 129 -3.58 7.99 10.76
N ALA A 130 -3.02 7.92 11.97
CA ALA A 130 -3.68 8.43 13.17
C ALA A 130 -3.90 9.95 13.14
N ASP A 131 -2.99 10.68 12.50
CA ASP A 131 -3.03 12.14 12.33
C ASP A 131 -3.70 12.57 11.02
N GLY A 132 -4.05 11.65 10.12
CA GLY A 132 -4.54 11.97 8.79
C GLY A 132 -3.46 12.50 7.84
N GLU A 133 -2.19 12.46 8.24
CA GLU A 133 -1.05 13.00 7.49
C GLU A 133 -0.09 11.89 7.05
N ALA A 134 0.97 12.28 6.33
CA ALA A 134 2.02 11.38 5.86
C ALA A 134 2.99 10.93 6.97
N SER A 135 2.47 10.23 7.99
CA SER A 135 3.22 9.78 9.17
C SER A 135 3.51 8.28 9.21
N GLY A 136 4.60 7.93 9.90
CA GLY A 136 5.04 6.55 10.10
C GLY A 136 5.34 5.78 8.82
N GLY A 137 5.22 4.44 8.88
CA GLY A 137 5.45 3.57 7.73
C GLY A 137 4.51 3.83 6.55
N THR A 138 3.23 4.15 6.82
CA THR A 138 2.24 4.53 5.81
C THR A 138 2.61 5.83 5.11
N GLY A 139 3.13 6.80 5.87
CA GLY A 139 3.57 8.10 5.36
C GLY A 139 4.59 7.99 4.22
N GLN A 140 5.41 6.95 4.23
CA GLN A 140 6.32 6.66 3.12
C GLN A 140 5.58 6.48 1.78
N ALA A 141 4.55 5.64 1.76
CA ALA A 141 3.77 5.39 0.56
C ALA A 141 2.96 6.63 0.14
N ILE A 142 2.47 7.42 1.10
CA ILE A 142 1.78 8.68 0.84
C ILE A 142 2.71 9.68 0.14
N ARG A 143 3.97 9.80 0.59
CA ARG A 143 4.97 10.67 -0.05
C ARG A 143 5.34 10.19 -1.46
N ILE A 144 5.47 8.88 -1.66
CA ILE A 144 5.68 8.28 -2.99
C ILE A 144 4.49 8.58 -3.90
N ALA A 145 3.26 8.36 -3.44
CA ALA A 145 2.05 8.66 -4.20
C ALA A 145 1.99 10.13 -4.63
N ALA A 146 2.27 11.07 -3.72
CA ALA A 146 2.32 12.49 -4.02
C ALA A 146 3.36 12.84 -5.09
N ALA A 147 4.57 12.27 -5.01
CA ALA A 147 5.64 12.50 -5.99
C ALA A 147 5.30 11.97 -7.40
N HIS A 148 4.36 11.03 -7.50
CA HIS A 148 3.92 10.41 -8.75
C HIS A 148 2.50 10.83 -9.17
N GLY A 149 1.91 11.84 -8.54
CA GLY A 149 0.57 12.33 -8.88
C GLY A 149 -0.57 11.35 -8.60
N VAL A 150 -0.34 10.35 -7.73
CA VAL A 150 -1.37 9.37 -7.33
C VAL A 150 -2.20 9.96 -6.19
N PRO A 151 -3.53 10.10 -6.35
CA PRO A 151 -4.39 10.65 -5.31
C PRO A 151 -4.46 9.73 -4.09
N VAL A 152 -4.56 10.33 -2.91
CA VAL A 152 -4.62 9.61 -1.62
C VAL A 152 -5.93 9.94 -0.92
N TYR A 153 -6.63 8.90 -0.46
CA TYR A 153 -7.82 9.00 0.39
C TYR A 153 -7.51 8.35 1.73
N ASN A 154 -7.32 9.18 2.74
CA ASN A 154 -7.04 8.80 4.10
C ASN A 154 -8.34 8.78 4.92
N PHE A 155 -8.72 7.61 5.42
CA PHE A 155 -9.95 7.41 6.18
C PHE A 155 -9.99 8.13 7.52
N GLN A 156 -8.87 8.66 8.01
CA GLN A 156 -8.87 9.55 9.16
C GLN A 156 -9.52 10.90 8.84
N ARG A 157 -9.49 11.33 7.57
CA ARG A 157 -10.05 12.60 7.12
C ARG A 157 -11.52 12.41 6.73
N PRO A 158 -12.48 13.07 7.40
CA PRO A 158 -13.92 12.81 7.19
C PRO A 158 -14.38 13.00 5.75
N ARG A 159 -13.86 14.01 5.03
CA ARG A 159 -14.22 14.28 3.63
C ARG A 159 -13.76 13.17 2.69
N GLU A 160 -12.55 12.66 2.87
CA GLU A 160 -11.96 11.60 2.06
C GLU A 160 -12.65 10.26 2.35
N ARG A 161 -12.94 9.99 3.63
CA ARG A 161 -13.75 8.84 4.05
C ARG A 161 -15.14 8.87 3.40
N ALA A 162 -15.87 9.97 3.53
CA ALA A 162 -17.21 10.12 2.96
C ALA A 162 -17.21 10.03 1.42
N HIS A 163 -16.13 10.51 0.77
CA HIS A 163 -15.96 10.32 -0.67
C HIS A 163 -15.93 8.83 -1.03
N VAL A 164 -15.12 8.02 -0.35
CA VAL A 164 -15.03 6.58 -0.64
C VAL A 164 -16.32 5.84 -0.29
N GLU A 165 -16.92 6.13 0.87
CA GLU A 165 -18.18 5.49 1.31
C GLU A 165 -19.32 5.65 0.30
N ARG A 166 -19.42 6.80 -0.38
CA ARG A 166 -20.42 7.02 -1.45
C ARG A 166 -20.26 6.08 -2.64
N HIS A 167 -19.05 5.58 -2.89
CA HIS A 167 -18.76 4.68 -4.01
C HIS A 167 -18.89 3.19 -3.61
N LEU A 168 -19.19 2.88 -2.35
CA LEU A 168 -19.35 1.49 -1.87
C LEU A 168 -20.77 0.93 -2.11
N SER A 169 -21.76 1.80 -2.36
CA SER A 169 -23.18 1.44 -2.38
C SER A 169 -23.74 1.10 -3.78
N LEU A 170 -22.87 0.82 -4.75
CA LEU A 170 -23.23 0.33 -6.09
C LEU A 170 -22.60 -1.05 -6.31
#